data_AF-A0A2L2YXT0-F1
#
_entry.id   AF-A0A2L2YXT0-F1
#
_cell.length_a   1.000
_cell.length_b   1.000
_cell.length_c   1.000
_cell.angle_alpha   90.00
_cell.angle_beta   90.00
_cell.angle_gamma   90.00
#
_symmetry.space_group_name_H-M   'P 1'
#
loop_
_entity.id
_entity.type
_entity.pdbx_description
1 polymer ?
#
loop_
_entity_poly.entity_id
_entity_poly.type
_entity_poly.pdbx_seq_one_letter_code
_entity_poly.pdbx_strand_id
1 'polypeptide(L)'
;LKITNEPPKGMHANLHKALDNFSQETFDSSARESDFKNLLFTLCYFHAVLTERRKFGSQGWNYPYPFNDSDLLISANVLHNHLDSEGGRTSHIPWDDLRFLFGEIMYGGHITDDKDRKVCAAYLNRYFNNEQLEPDYPLCPGFGMPPILDYEGYH
;
A
#
# COMPACT_ATOMS: atom_id res chain seq x y z
N LEU A 1 22.74 32.94 -1.57
CA LEU A 1 22.69 31.49 -1.30
C LEU A 1 21.34 30.97 -1.76
N LYS A 2 21.29 30.32 -2.93
CA LYS A 2 20.06 29.71 -3.46
C LYS A 2 20.01 28.29 -2.92
N ILE A 3 19.38 28.09 -1.76
CA ILE A 3 19.18 26.76 -1.19
C ILE A 3 18.00 26.16 -1.95
N THR A 4 18.31 25.33 -2.95
CA THR A 4 17.34 24.40 -3.52
C THR A 4 17.13 23.29 -2.50
N ASN A 5 16.12 23.44 -1.64
CA ASN A 5 15.53 22.31 -0.93
C ASN A 5 14.86 21.45 -2.00
N GLU A 6 15.54 20.42 -2.48
CA GLU A 6 14.83 19.38 -3.22
C GLU A 6 13.80 18.77 -2.25
N PRO A 7 12.54 18.54 -2.69
CA PRO A 7 11.58 17.83 -1.86
C PRO A 7 12.17 16.47 -1.46
N PRO A 8 11.86 15.95 -0.26
CA PRO A 8 12.37 14.66 0.17
C PRO A 8 12.03 13.61 -0.89
N LYS A 9 13.05 12.90 -1.38
CA LYS A 9 12.95 11.86 -2.41
C LYS A 9 13.25 10.51 -1.76
N GLY A 10 12.54 9.47 -2.18
CA GLY A 10 12.82 8.10 -1.75
C GLY A 10 11.59 7.43 -1.15
N MET A 11 11.76 6.15 -0.80
CA MET A 11 10.71 5.34 -0.18
C MET A 11 10.07 5.98 1.05
N HIS A 12 10.87 6.56 1.94
CA HIS A 12 10.39 7.23 3.15
C HIS A 12 9.44 8.39 2.80
N ALA A 13 9.87 9.28 1.90
CA ALA A 13 9.07 10.42 1.48
C ALA A 13 7.78 10.00 0.77
N ASN A 14 7.83 8.98 -0.09
CA ASN A 14 6.64 8.48 -0.76
C ASN A 14 5.68 7.78 0.21
N LEU A 15 6.18 7.08 1.23
CA LEU A 15 5.36 6.47 2.26
C LEU A 15 4.60 7.53 3.06
N HIS A 16 5.28 8.57 3.53
CA HIS A 16 4.61 9.69 4.19
C HIS A 16 3.61 10.39 3.29
N LYS A 17 3.98 10.65 2.02
CA LYS A 17 3.03 11.23 1.06
C LYS A 17 1.78 10.36 0.90
N ALA A 18 1.93 9.03 0.92
CA ALA A 18 0.81 8.12 0.87
C ALA A 18 -0.05 8.22 2.16
N LEU A 19 0.58 8.21 3.33
CA LEU A 19 -0.08 8.34 4.63
C LEU A 19 -0.81 9.69 4.80
N ASP A 20 -0.27 10.79 4.28
CA ASP A 20 -0.86 12.14 4.28
C ASP A 20 -2.24 12.22 3.59
N ASN A 21 -2.65 11.17 2.85
CA ASN A 21 -3.99 11.08 2.27
C ASN A 21 -5.06 10.65 3.29
N PHE A 22 -4.66 10.30 4.50
CA PHE A 22 -5.51 9.74 5.53
C PHE A 22 -5.45 10.55 6.82
N SER A 23 -6.30 10.18 7.77
CA SER A 23 -6.40 10.83 9.07
C SER A 23 -6.54 9.79 10.18
N GLN A 24 -6.36 10.20 11.44
CA GLN A 24 -6.63 9.33 12.60
C GLN A 24 -8.04 8.71 12.52
N GLU A 25 -9.05 9.49 12.14
CA GLU A 25 -10.42 9.01 11.96
C GLU A 25 -10.50 7.89 10.91
N THR A 26 -9.73 7.98 9.83
CA THR A 26 -9.64 6.89 8.84
C THR A 26 -9.07 5.63 9.47
N PHE A 27 -7.94 5.73 10.19
CA PHE A 27 -7.30 4.57 10.83
C PHE A 27 -8.21 3.91 11.89
N ASP A 28 -9.11 4.68 12.52
CA ASP A 28 -10.04 4.19 13.54
C ASP A 28 -11.44 3.83 12.98
N SER A 29 -11.63 3.88 11.64
CA SER A 29 -12.96 3.78 11.02
C SER A 29 -13.53 2.37 10.85
N SER A 30 -12.73 1.33 11.10
CA SER A 30 -13.09 -0.07 10.85
C SER A 30 -13.49 -0.80 12.13
N ALA A 31 -14.53 -1.64 12.04
CA ALA A 31 -14.88 -2.58 13.11
C ALA A 31 -13.75 -3.59 13.41
N ARG A 32 -12.85 -3.82 12.45
CA ARG A 32 -11.64 -4.64 12.56
C ARG A 32 -10.39 -3.75 12.60
N GLU A 33 -10.38 -2.82 13.53
CA GLU A 33 -9.39 -1.74 13.63
C GLU A 33 -7.93 -2.21 13.46
N SER A 34 -7.49 -3.23 14.19
CA SER A 34 -6.10 -3.72 14.09
C SER A 34 -5.75 -4.25 12.70
N ASP A 35 -6.64 -5.03 12.07
CA ASP A 35 -6.43 -5.57 10.73
C ASP A 35 -6.42 -4.42 9.71
N PHE A 36 -7.37 -3.48 9.83
CA PHE A 36 -7.49 -2.36 8.92
C PHE A 36 -6.27 -1.43 9.00
N LYS A 37 -5.81 -1.06 10.20
CA LYS A 37 -4.62 -0.22 10.40
C LYS A 37 -3.37 -0.86 9.78
N ASN A 38 -3.15 -2.15 10.03
CA ASN A 38 -2.05 -2.91 9.44
C ASN A 38 -2.12 -2.88 7.90
N LEU A 39 -3.28 -3.23 7.35
CA LEU A 39 -3.46 -3.34 5.90
C LEU A 39 -3.46 -1.99 5.17
N LEU A 40 -3.93 -0.93 5.82
CA LEU A 40 -3.87 0.42 5.28
C LEU A 40 -2.42 0.91 5.20
N PHE A 41 -1.61 0.63 6.23
CA PHE A 41 -0.17 0.90 6.18
C PHE A 41 0.51 0.09 5.07
N THR A 42 0.22 -1.20 4.96
CA THR A 42 0.72 -2.07 3.88
C THR A 42 0.36 -1.53 2.50
N LEU A 43 -0.87 -1.03 2.33
CA LEU A 43 -1.33 -0.42 1.07
C LEU A 43 -0.58 0.88 0.75
N CYS A 44 -0.34 1.73 1.76
CA CYS A 44 0.49 2.93 1.61
C CYS A 44 1.93 2.57 1.21
N TYR A 45 2.51 1.55 1.84
CA TYR A 45 3.85 1.06 1.51
C TYR A 45 3.92 0.50 0.09
N PHE A 46 2.93 -0.30 -0.32
CA PHE A 46 2.79 -0.79 -1.68
C PHE A 46 2.73 0.36 -2.70
N HIS A 47 1.87 1.36 -2.46
CA HIS A 47 1.77 2.56 -3.30
C HIS A 47 3.12 3.30 -3.40
N ALA A 48 3.80 3.49 -2.27
CA ALA A 48 5.12 4.12 -2.22
C ALA A 48 6.17 3.35 -3.03
N VAL A 49 6.14 2.01 -3.00
CA VAL A 49 7.03 1.17 -3.81
C VAL A 49 6.75 1.33 -5.30
N LEU A 50 5.49 1.26 -5.74
CA LEU A 50 5.18 1.36 -7.16
C LEU A 50 5.54 2.74 -7.73
N THR A 51 5.29 3.79 -6.97
CA THR A 51 5.65 5.17 -7.34
C THR A 51 7.17 5.39 -7.36
N GLU A 52 7.91 4.86 -6.38
CA GLU A 52 9.38 4.97 -6.35
C GLU A 52 10.02 4.18 -7.50
N ARG A 53 9.50 2.98 -7.81
CA ARG A 53 10.00 2.14 -8.91
C ARG A 53 10.01 2.88 -10.26
N ARG A 54 9.08 3.80 -10.51
CA ARG A 54 9.03 4.60 -11.75
C ARG A 54 10.30 5.41 -12.00
N LYS A 55 11.07 5.74 -10.95
CA LYS A 55 12.33 6.50 -11.07
C LYS A 55 13.49 5.67 -11.66
N PHE A 56 13.37 4.35 -11.70
CA PHE A 56 14.42 3.45 -12.21
C PHE A 56 14.27 3.12 -13.71
N GLY A 57 13.43 3.88 -14.44
CA GLY A 57 13.20 3.67 -15.86
C GLY A 57 12.79 2.23 -16.17
N SER A 58 13.38 1.64 -17.22
CA SER A 58 13.10 0.26 -17.66
C SER A 58 13.48 -0.83 -16.66
N GLN A 59 14.30 -0.53 -15.64
CA GLN A 59 14.57 -1.48 -14.55
C GLN A 59 13.44 -1.50 -13.51
N GLY A 60 12.69 -0.40 -13.41
CA GLY A 60 11.52 -0.28 -12.56
C GLY A 60 10.26 -0.85 -13.21
N TRP A 61 9.95 -0.34 -14.40
CA TRP A 61 8.79 -0.67 -15.23
C TRP A 61 9.16 -0.57 -16.71
N ASN A 62 8.62 -1.45 -17.55
CA ASN A 62 8.81 -1.33 -19.00
C ASN A 62 8.15 -0.06 -19.55
N TYR A 63 7.04 0.38 -18.97
CA TYR A 63 6.33 1.62 -19.33
C TYR A 63 6.03 2.53 -18.12
N PRO A 64 5.93 3.85 -18.32
CA PRO A 64 5.70 4.80 -17.23
C PRO A 64 4.22 4.92 -16.85
N TYR A 65 3.71 3.98 -16.05
CA TYR A 65 2.31 3.97 -15.62
C TYR A 65 1.95 5.13 -14.66
N PRO A 66 0.77 5.77 -14.83
CA PRO A 66 0.41 6.99 -14.09
C PRO A 66 -0.26 6.70 -12.73
N PHE A 67 0.32 5.82 -11.92
CA PHE A 67 -0.16 5.58 -10.55
C PHE A 67 -0.22 6.88 -9.75
N ASN A 68 -1.33 7.11 -9.05
CA ASN A 68 -1.62 8.36 -8.35
C ASN A 68 -2.45 8.15 -7.08
N ASP A 69 -2.67 9.22 -6.33
CA ASP A 69 -3.33 9.18 -5.02
C ASP A 69 -4.80 8.69 -5.11
N SER A 70 -5.47 8.85 -6.26
CA SER A 70 -6.82 8.29 -6.45
C SER A 70 -6.82 6.76 -6.45
N ASP A 71 -5.79 6.12 -7.00
CA ASP A 71 -5.68 4.65 -6.98
C ASP A 71 -5.57 4.15 -5.54
N LEU A 72 -4.79 4.87 -4.71
CA LEU A 72 -4.63 4.60 -3.28
C LEU A 72 -5.93 4.80 -2.51
N LEU A 73 -6.59 5.95 -2.66
CA LEU A 73 -7.82 6.29 -1.94
C LEU A 73 -8.96 5.31 -2.25
N ILE A 74 -9.16 4.94 -3.51
CA ILE A 74 -10.19 3.97 -3.90
C ILE A 74 -9.82 2.58 -3.36
N SER A 75 -8.54 2.19 -3.40
CA SER A 75 -8.09 0.92 -2.83
C SER A 75 -8.32 0.85 -1.31
N ALA A 76 -8.10 1.95 -0.58
CA ALA A 76 -8.36 2.03 0.86
C ALA A 76 -9.86 1.91 1.17
N ASN A 77 -10.72 2.54 0.37
CA ASN A 77 -12.17 2.38 0.50
C ASN A 77 -12.61 0.93 0.21
N VAL A 78 -12.02 0.27 -0.79
CA VAL A 78 -12.31 -1.15 -1.06
C VAL A 78 -11.86 -2.05 0.07
N LEU A 79 -10.67 -1.79 0.63
CA LEU A 79 -10.15 -2.50 1.80
C LEU A 79 -11.11 -2.37 2.99
N HIS A 80 -11.53 -1.14 3.33
CA HIS A 80 -12.47 -0.88 4.41
C HIS A 80 -13.76 -1.66 4.21
N ASN A 81 -14.40 -1.51 3.05
CA ASN A 81 -15.66 -2.18 2.74
C ASN A 81 -15.55 -3.72 2.76
N HIS A 82 -14.41 -4.29 2.36
CA HIS A 82 -14.20 -5.74 2.42
C HIS A 82 -14.04 -6.24 3.85
N LEU A 83 -13.24 -5.56 4.68
CA LEU A 83 -13.04 -5.96 6.08
C LEU A 83 -14.31 -5.77 6.92
N ASP A 84 -15.01 -4.67 6.72
CA ASP A 84 -16.23 -4.32 7.45
C ASP A 84 -17.49 -4.95 6.83
N SER A 85 -17.34 -5.74 5.76
CA SER A 85 -18.43 -6.54 5.23
C SER A 85 -19.05 -7.42 6.33
N GLU A 86 -20.37 -7.54 6.29
CA GLU A 86 -21.15 -8.19 7.35
C GLU A 86 -20.93 -7.60 8.76
N GLY A 87 -20.51 -6.34 8.86
CA GLY A 87 -20.26 -5.64 10.12
C GLY A 87 -18.95 -6.07 10.81
N GLY A 88 -17.95 -6.50 10.05
CA GLY A 88 -16.64 -6.92 10.58
C GLY A 88 -16.67 -8.26 11.34
N ARG A 89 -17.75 -9.04 11.20
CA ARG A 89 -17.94 -10.32 11.90
C ARG A 89 -17.07 -11.44 11.35
N THR A 90 -16.62 -11.33 10.10
CA THR A 90 -15.67 -12.27 9.53
C THR A 90 -14.28 -12.02 10.11
N SER A 91 -13.67 -13.06 10.69
CA SER A 91 -12.28 -13.01 11.16
C SER A 91 -11.27 -13.28 10.04
N HIS A 92 -11.73 -13.74 8.87
CA HIS A 92 -10.86 -14.05 7.75
C HIS A 92 -10.57 -12.79 6.93
N ILE A 93 -9.31 -12.59 6.54
CA ILE A 93 -8.92 -11.55 5.59
C ILE A 93 -8.93 -12.18 4.19
N PRO A 94 -9.71 -11.66 3.23
CA PRO A 94 -9.83 -12.23 1.89
C PRO A 94 -8.63 -11.82 1.01
N TRP A 95 -7.47 -12.43 1.25
CA TRP A 95 -6.21 -12.07 0.58
C TRP A 95 -6.27 -12.13 -0.94
N ASP A 96 -6.86 -13.18 -1.50
CA ASP A 96 -6.96 -13.36 -2.95
C ASP A 96 -7.80 -12.26 -3.60
N ASP A 97 -8.91 -11.88 -2.97
CA ASP A 97 -9.78 -10.82 -3.46
C ASP A 97 -9.06 -9.47 -3.40
N LEU A 98 -8.39 -9.14 -2.28
CA LEU A 98 -7.62 -7.90 -2.16
C LEU A 98 -6.51 -7.84 -3.21
N ARG A 99 -5.75 -8.92 -3.41
CA ARG A 99 -4.70 -8.99 -4.44
C ARG A 99 -5.26 -8.84 -5.84
N PHE A 100 -6.40 -9.46 -6.14
CA PHE A 100 -7.06 -9.33 -7.44
C PHE A 100 -7.56 -7.90 -7.67
N LEU A 101 -8.28 -7.32 -6.70
CA LEU A 101 -8.82 -5.97 -6.80
C LEU A 101 -7.70 -4.94 -6.99
N PHE A 102 -6.63 -5.01 -6.20
CA PHE A 102 -5.52 -4.06 -6.33
C PHE A 102 -4.69 -4.32 -7.59
N GLY A 103 -4.43 -5.58 -7.90
CA GLY A 103 -3.50 -6.01 -8.94
C GLY A 103 -4.06 -6.00 -10.36
N GLU A 104 -5.34 -6.30 -10.53
CA GLU A 104 -6.00 -6.36 -11.84
C GLU A 104 -6.89 -5.15 -12.11
N ILE A 105 -7.52 -4.58 -11.08
CA ILE A 105 -8.50 -3.50 -11.24
C ILE A 105 -7.87 -2.13 -10.95
N MET A 106 -7.40 -1.89 -9.72
CA MET A 106 -6.95 -0.56 -9.29
C MET A 106 -5.64 -0.14 -9.97
N TYR A 107 -4.54 -0.82 -9.63
CA TYR A 107 -3.24 -0.54 -10.23
C TYR A 107 -3.10 -1.26 -11.57
N GLY A 108 -3.64 -2.49 -11.68
CA GLY A 108 -3.64 -3.29 -12.91
C GLY A 108 -4.34 -2.65 -14.09
N GLY A 109 -5.35 -1.80 -13.85
CA GLY A 109 -6.04 -1.07 -14.91
C GLY A 109 -5.12 -0.14 -15.71
N HIS A 110 -4.02 0.32 -15.10
CA HIS A 110 -3.01 1.13 -15.77
C HIS A 110 -1.95 0.31 -16.52
N ILE A 111 -1.70 -0.93 -16.09
CA ILE A 111 -0.56 -1.73 -16.55
C ILE A 111 -0.90 -2.45 -17.85
N THR A 112 -0.19 -2.10 -18.92
CA THR A 112 -0.43 -2.67 -20.26
C THR A 112 0.50 -3.81 -20.64
N ASP A 113 1.63 -3.98 -19.96
CA ASP A 113 2.64 -5.01 -20.25
C ASP A 113 2.51 -6.21 -19.30
N ASP A 114 2.56 -7.42 -19.86
CA ASP A 114 2.37 -8.67 -19.10
C ASP A 114 3.48 -8.94 -18.07
N LYS A 115 4.71 -8.48 -18.33
CA LYS A 115 5.82 -8.65 -17.37
C LYS A 115 5.66 -7.66 -16.22
N ASP A 116 5.26 -6.44 -16.52
CA ASP A 116 4.95 -5.44 -15.50
C ASP A 116 3.76 -5.87 -14.64
N ARG A 117 2.74 -6.54 -15.20
CA ARG A 117 1.65 -7.15 -14.42
C ARG A 117 2.19 -8.17 -13.41
N LYS A 118 3.13 -9.02 -13.82
CA LYS A 118 3.79 -9.99 -12.91
C LYS A 118 4.59 -9.30 -11.81
N VAL A 119 5.23 -8.16 -12.10
CA VAL A 119 5.94 -7.37 -11.08
C VAL A 119 4.95 -6.81 -10.05
N CYS A 120 3.85 -6.21 -10.49
CA CYS A 120 2.79 -5.72 -9.59
C CYS A 120 2.24 -6.85 -8.71
N ALA A 121 1.87 -7.98 -9.33
CA ALA A 121 1.38 -9.15 -8.63
C ALA A 121 2.40 -9.72 -7.64
N ALA A 122 3.70 -9.71 -7.96
CA ALA A 122 4.74 -10.17 -7.04
C ALA A 122 4.82 -9.32 -5.76
N TYR A 123 4.70 -7.99 -5.89
CA TYR A 123 4.63 -7.10 -4.72
C TYR A 123 3.36 -7.32 -3.90
N LEU A 124 2.21 -7.49 -4.55
CA LEU A 124 0.96 -7.78 -3.87
C LEU A 124 1.01 -9.13 -3.13
N ASN A 125 1.57 -10.17 -3.74
CA ASN A 125 1.79 -11.44 -3.04
C ASN A 125 2.75 -11.30 -1.86
N ARG A 126 3.78 -10.47 -1.99
CA ARG A 126 4.77 -10.25 -0.92
C ARG A 126 4.24 -9.39 0.24
N TYR A 127 3.29 -8.50 -0.02
CA TYR A 127 2.79 -7.59 1.01
C TYR A 127 1.43 -8.00 1.55
N PHE A 128 0.54 -8.53 0.72
CA PHE A 128 -0.80 -8.99 1.11
C PHE A 128 -0.83 -10.50 1.26
N ASN A 129 -0.37 -10.97 2.41
CA ASN A 129 -0.38 -12.38 2.83
C ASN A 129 -0.56 -12.49 4.35
N ASN A 130 -0.77 -13.72 4.85
CA ASN A 130 -0.97 -13.97 6.28
C ASN A 130 0.30 -13.68 7.09
N GLU A 131 1.47 -13.96 6.54
CA GLU A 131 2.75 -13.81 7.24
C GLU A 131 3.02 -12.35 7.64
N GLN A 132 2.42 -11.37 6.97
CA GLN A 132 2.56 -9.96 7.33
C GLN A 132 2.02 -9.61 8.71
N LEU A 133 1.13 -10.44 9.26
CA LEU A 133 0.52 -10.24 10.58
C LEU A 133 1.44 -10.74 11.70
N GLU A 134 2.48 -11.49 11.37
CA GLU A 134 3.45 -11.96 12.34
C GLU A 134 4.34 -10.81 12.83
N PRO A 135 4.77 -10.84 14.11
CA PRO A 135 5.75 -9.89 14.61
C PRO A 135 7.02 -9.87 13.77
N ASP A 136 7.62 -8.69 13.64
CA ASP A 136 8.90 -8.49 12.93
C ASP A 136 8.91 -8.89 11.45
N TYR A 137 7.75 -9.00 10.80
CA TYR A 137 7.66 -9.31 9.39
C TYR A 137 8.45 -8.30 8.55
N PRO A 138 9.49 -8.69 7.80
CA PRO A 138 10.29 -7.72 7.05
C PRO A 138 9.50 -7.25 5.81
N LEU A 139 9.27 -5.95 5.66
CA LEU A 139 8.76 -5.37 4.42
C LEU A 139 9.88 -5.24 3.39
N CYS A 140 11.05 -4.81 3.83
CA CYS A 140 12.30 -4.89 3.09
C CYS A 140 13.49 -5.10 4.06
N PRO A 141 14.70 -5.40 3.56
CA PRO A 141 15.86 -5.55 4.42
C PRO A 141 16.09 -4.31 5.29
N GLY A 142 16.03 -4.49 6.61
CA GLY A 142 16.20 -3.41 7.58
C GLY A 142 14.95 -2.56 7.85
N PHE A 143 13.79 -2.91 7.28
CA PHE A 143 12.52 -2.24 7.55
C PHE A 143 11.42 -3.28 7.77
N GLY A 144 11.03 -3.47 9.03
CA GLY A 144 9.95 -4.36 9.44
C GLY A 144 8.57 -3.73 9.29
N MET A 145 7.54 -4.58 9.29
CA MET A 145 6.18 -4.15 9.51
C MET A 145 6.09 -3.50 10.89
N PRO A 146 5.64 -2.24 11.00
CA PRO A 146 5.42 -1.62 12.29
C PRO A 146 4.34 -2.37 13.09
N PRO A 147 4.36 -2.29 14.43
CA PRO A 147 3.23 -2.73 15.23
C PRO A 147 1.96 -1.91 14.89
N ILE A 148 0.83 -2.29 15.47
CA ILE A 148 -0.38 -1.46 15.36
C ILE A 148 -0.15 -0.15 16.11
N LEU A 149 -0.18 0.96 15.37
CA LEU A 149 0.04 2.31 15.86
C LEU A 149 -1.13 3.21 15.47
N ASP A 150 -1.14 4.42 16.01
CA ASP A 150 -2.01 5.49 15.55
C ASP A 150 -1.40 6.19 14.32
N TYR A 151 -2.12 7.15 13.75
CA TYR A 151 -1.67 7.90 12.56
C TYR A 151 -0.30 8.54 12.79
N GLU A 152 -0.10 9.20 13.94
CA GLU A 152 1.18 9.84 14.25
C GLU A 152 2.31 8.82 14.39
N GLY A 153 2.07 7.65 14.98
CA GLY A 153 3.09 6.60 15.12
C GLY A 153 3.48 5.92 13.80
N TYR A 154 2.64 5.98 12.78
CA TYR A 154 3.00 5.52 11.43
C TYR A 154 3.87 6.51 10.64
N HIS A 155 4.01 7.75 11.12
CA HIS A 155 4.97 8.74 10.62
C HIS A 155 6.27 8.68 11.46
#